data_AF-X1IJ58-F1
#
_entry.id   AF-X1IJ58-F1
#
_cell.length_a   1.000
_cell.length_b   1.000
_cell.length_c   1.000
_cell.angle_alpha   90.00
_cell.angle_beta   90.00
_cell.angle_gamma   90.00
#
_symmetry.space_group_name_H-M   'P 1'
#
loop_
_entity.id
_entity.type
_entity.pdbx_description
1 polymer ?
#
loop_
_entity_poly.entity_id
_entity_poly.type
_entity_poly.pdbx_seq_one_letter_code
_entity_poly.pdbx_strand_id
1 'polypeptide(L)'
;MLGILIGVAAVISMVSLVRSEQAMVRESLESLGANLIFVTPGTPGAGGGIGGALASTSTLTLEDAEAIASDARSVSMVAPITQSTTEVVAGGENVGCLTLGVTVEYQYVRNFETEQGNFISG
;
A
#
# COMPACT_ATOMS: atom_id res chain seq x y z
N MET A 1 46.66 -9.66 -25.86
CA MET A 1 45.24 -9.47 -26.27
C MET A 1 44.27 -10.20 -25.32
N LEU A 2 44.48 -11.47 -24.98
CA LEU A 2 43.58 -12.25 -24.10
C LEU A 2 43.28 -11.60 -22.73
N GLY A 3 44.30 -11.05 -22.06
CA GLY A 3 44.14 -10.44 -20.73
C GLY A 3 43.23 -9.21 -20.71
N ILE A 4 43.19 -8.42 -21.80
CA ILE A 4 42.29 -7.26 -21.90
C ILE A 4 40.85 -7.74 -22.07
N LEU A 5 40.64 -8.80 -22.85
CA LEU A 5 39.31 -9.34 -23.13
C LEU A 5 38.67 -9.92 -21.86
N ILE A 6 39.44 -10.69 -21.08
CA ILE A 6 38.99 -11.22 -19.79
C ILE A 6 38.81 -10.10 -18.77
N GLY A 7 39.72 -9.12 -18.71
CA GLY A 7 39.62 -7.98 -17.79
C GLY A 7 38.36 -7.13 -18.04
N VAL A 8 38.07 -6.82 -19.30
CA VAL A 8 36.86 -6.06 -19.67
C VAL A 8 35.59 -6.87 -19.42
N ALA A 9 35.59 -8.18 -19.72
CA ALA A 9 34.44 -9.04 -19.44
C ALA A 9 34.14 -9.14 -17.93
N ALA A 10 35.16 -9.24 -17.08
CA ALA A 10 35.01 -9.26 -15.63
C ALA A 10 34.39 -7.97 -15.09
N VAL A 11 34.86 -6.81 -15.58
CA VAL A 11 34.34 -5.50 -15.16
C VAL A 11 32.90 -5.30 -15.64
N ILE A 12 32.57 -5.64 -16.90
CA ILE A 12 31.19 -5.52 -17.43
C ILE A 12 30.24 -6.43 -16.64
N SER A 13 30.66 -7.66 -16.34
CA SER A 13 29.86 -8.61 -15.56
C SER A 13 29.58 -8.08 -14.16
N MET A 14 30.62 -7.58 -13.48
CA MET A 14 30.48 -7.02 -12.14
C MET A 14 29.57 -5.78 -12.11
N VAL A 15 29.74 -4.84 -13.06
CA VAL A 15 28.91 -3.64 -13.13
C VAL A 15 27.44 -3.99 -13.41
N SER A 16 27.20 -4.97 -14.29
CA SER A 16 25.84 -5.46 -14.57
C SER A 16 25.19 -6.06 -13.32
N LEU A 17 25.91 -6.92 -12.60
CA LEU A 17 25.42 -7.52 -11.35
C LEU A 17 25.07 -6.47 -10.29
N VAL A 18 25.96 -5.48 -10.07
CA VAL A 18 25.73 -4.41 -9.11
C VAL A 18 24.49 -3.58 -9.47
N ARG A 19 24.29 -3.29 -10.76
CA ARG A 19 23.11 -2.53 -11.21
C ARG A 19 21.82 -3.34 -11.08
N SER A 20 21.86 -4.65 -11.32
CA SER A 20 20.70 -5.53 -11.16
C SER A 20 20.23 -5.59 -9.71
N GLU A 21 21.14 -5.78 -8.75
CA GLU A 21 20.83 -5.75 -7.32
C GLU A 21 20.17 -4.43 -6.91
N GLN A 22 20.73 -3.30 -7.38
CA GLN A 22 20.16 -1.98 -7.12
C GLN A 22 18.78 -1.77 -7.74
N ALA A 23 18.47 -2.44 -8.85
CA ALA A 23 17.16 -2.39 -9.49
C ALA A 23 16.14 -3.24 -8.71
N MET A 24 16.51 -4.47 -8.31
CA MET A 24 15.64 -5.35 -7.52
C MET A 24 15.26 -4.75 -6.16
N VAL A 25 16.23 -4.12 -5.47
CA VAL A 25 15.95 -3.44 -4.21
C VAL A 25 15.02 -2.25 -4.42
N ARG A 26 15.20 -1.47 -5.49
CA ARG A 26 14.28 -0.36 -5.81
C ARG A 26 12.88 -0.87 -6.10
N GLU A 27 12.74 -1.89 -6.93
CA GLU A 27 11.44 -2.48 -7.27
C GLU A 27 10.73 -3.05 -6.03
N SER A 28 11.50 -3.70 -5.13
CA SER A 28 10.97 -4.18 -3.85
C SER A 28 10.52 -3.04 -2.93
N LEU A 29 11.22 -1.90 -2.94
CA LEU A 29 10.80 -0.71 -2.18
C LEU A 29 9.58 -0.02 -2.81
N GLU A 30 9.51 0.02 -4.14
CA GLU A 30 8.36 0.56 -4.87
C GLU A 30 7.10 -0.31 -4.65
N SER A 31 7.24 -1.64 -4.65
CA SER A 31 6.13 -2.57 -4.42
C SER A 31 5.59 -2.51 -2.99
N LEU A 32 6.42 -2.16 -2.01
CA LEU A 32 5.99 -1.85 -0.63
C LEU A 32 5.16 -0.57 -0.53
N GLY A 33 5.08 0.25 -1.60
CA GLY A 33 4.39 1.53 -1.58
C GLY A 33 5.19 2.60 -0.83
N ALA A 34 6.47 2.78 -1.18
CA ALA A 34 7.37 3.75 -0.54
C ALA A 34 6.89 5.23 -0.56
N ASN A 35 5.80 5.53 -1.26
CA ASN A 35 5.16 6.85 -1.31
C ASN A 35 3.75 6.85 -0.67
N LEU A 36 3.52 6.03 0.36
CA LEU A 36 2.25 5.98 1.08
C LEU A 36 2.28 6.78 2.38
N ILE A 37 1.23 7.58 2.57
CA ILE A 37 0.99 8.33 3.79
C ILE A 37 -0.32 7.82 4.39
N PHE A 38 -0.26 7.30 5.62
CA PHE A 38 -1.44 6.89 6.38
C PHE A 38 -1.91 8.03 7.27
N VAL A 39 -3.16 8.44 7.09
CA VAL A 39 -3.82 9.44 7.93
C VAL A 39 -4.89 8.72 8.76
N THR A 40 -4.73 8.73 10.08
CA THR A 40 -5.64 8.07 11.02
C THR A 40 -6.12 9.11 12.03
N PRO A 41 -7.42 9.15 12.38
CA PRO A 41 -7.92 10.07 13.39
C PRO A 41 -7.46 9.63 14.79
N GLY A 42 -7.04 10.59 15.61
CA GLY A 42 -6.58 10.35 16.99
C GLY A 42 -5.12 10.76 17.22
N THR A 43 -4.68 10.65 18.47
CA THR A 43 -3.35 11.10 18.88
C THR A 43 -2.27 10.12 18.41
N PRO A 44 -1.21 10.59 17.72
CA PRO A 44 -0.06 9.76 17.36
C PRO A 44 0.52 9.07 18.61
N GLY A 45 0.60 7.73 18.59
CA GLY A 45 1.17 6.93 19.70
C GLY A 45 0.17 6.34 20.69
N ALA A 46 -1.14 6.58 20.56
CA ALA A 46 -2.15 5.95 21.43
C ALA A 46 -2.56 4.51 21.00
N GLY A 47 -2.13 4.05 19.82
CA GLY A 47 -2.53 2.78 19.22
C GLY A 47 -1.42 1.73 19.18
N GLY A 48 -0.89 1.32 20.33
CA GLY A 48 0.09 0.23 20.44
C GLY A 48 -0.51 -1.18 20.44
N GLY A 49 -1.80 -1.35 20.16
CA GLY A 49 -2.45 -2.66 20.19
C GLY A 49 -3.84 -2.68 19.55
N ILE A 50 -4.35 -3.91 19.40
CA ILE A 50 -5.60 -4.33 18.73
C ILE A 50 -6.88 -3.67 19.31
N GLY A 51 -6.76 -2.79 20.32
CA GLY A 51 -7.87 -2.09 20.99
C GLY A 51 -7.84 -0.55 20.91
N GLY A 52 -6.93 0.07 20.15
CA GLY A 52 -6.82 1.54 20.06
C GLY A 52 -7.97 2.27 19.34
N ALA A 53 -8.86 1.52 18.67
CA ALA A 53 -9.95 2.06 17.85
C ALA A 53 -11.15 2.61 18.66
N LEU A 54 -11.17 2.44 19.99
CA LEU A 54 -12.35 2.75 20.82
C LEU A 54 -12.48 4.22 21.26
N ALA A 55 -11.53 5.11 20.93
CA ALA A 55 -11.55 6.49 21.41
C ALA A 55 -11.14 7.57 20.39
N SER A 56 -11.09 7.23 19.09
CA SER A 56 -10.97 8.25 18.06
C SER A 56 -12.37 8.72 17.69
N THR A 57 -12.81 9.88 18.18
CA THR A 57 -13.89 10.60 17.53
C THR A 57 -13.55 10.68 16.03
N SER A 58 -14.44 10.18 15.16
CA SER A 58 -14.21 10.20 13.71
C SER A 58 -14.23 11.63 13.22
N THR A 59 -13.08 12.30 13.25
CA THR A 59 -12.92 13.66 12.73
C THR A 59 -12.57 13.67 11.26
N LEU A 60 -12.15 12.54 10.69
CA LEU A 60 -11.92 12.40 9.25
C LEU A 60 -13.26 12.13 8.55
N THR A 61 -13.51 12.91 7.53
CA THR A 61 -14.70 12.86 6.69
C THR A 61 -14.34 12.49 5.25
N LEU A 62 -15.35 12.18 4.43
CA LEU A 62 -15.11 11.90 3.00
C LEU A 62 -14.65 13.18 2.29
N GLU A 63 -15.19 14.33 2.68
CA GLU A 63 -14.87 15.64 2.17
C GLU A 63 -13.38 16.00 2.37
N ASP A 64 -12.78 15.55 3.47
CA ASP A 64 -11.34 15.72 3.70
C ASP A 64 -10.51 14.93 2.67
N ALA A 65 -10.94 13.71 2.31
CA ALA A 65 -10.25 12.91 1.31
C ALA A 65 -10.37 13.53 -0.10
N GLU A 66 -11.55 14.07 -0.43
CA GLU A 66 -11.78 14.80 -1.69
C GLU A 66 -10.96 16.08 -1.75
N ALA A 67 -10.89 16.85 -0.66
CA ALA A 67 -10.08 18.06 -0.58
C ALA A 67 -8.58 17.77 -0.73
N ILE A 68 -8.08 16.67 -0.15
CA ILE A 68 -6.69 16.23 -0.37
C ILE A 68 -6.47 15.89 -1.84
N ALA A 69 -7.41 15.18 -2.47
CA ALA A 69 -7.29 14.83 -3.88
C ALA A 69 -7.31 16.07 -4.80
N SER A 70 -8.04 17.13 -4.46
CA SER A 70 -8.12 18.35 -5.27
C SER A 70 -6.96 19.33 -5.02
N ASP A 71 -6.61 19.55 -3.76
CA ASP A 71 -5.77 20.67 -3.34
C ASP A 71 -4.29 20.26 -3.21
N ALA A 72 -4.01 19.00 -2.87
CA ALA A 72 -2.66 18.51 -2.68
C ALA A 72 -2.07 18.02 -4.02
N ARG A 73 -1.48 18.95 -4.79
CA ARG A 73 -0.85 18.66 -6.09
C ARG A 73 0.25 17.59 -6.07
N SER A 74 0.85 17.34 -4.91
CA SER A 74 1.89 16.31 -4.74
C SER A 74 1.33 14.91 -4.49
N VAL A 75 0.02 14.80 -4.22
CA VAL A 75 -0.66 13.53 -3.97
C VAL A 75 -1.26 13.04 -5.28
N SER A 76 -0.84 11.86 -5.73
CA SER A 76 -1.31 11.28 -6.99
C SER A 76 -2.74 10.71 -6.87
N MET A 77 -2.99 9.97 -5.78
CA MET A 77 -4.25 9.29 -5.52
C MET A 77 -4.52 9.25 -4.02
N VAL A 78 -5.80 9.27 -3.66
CA VAL A 78 -6.29 9.16 -2.29
C VAL A 78 -7.29 8.02 -2.25
N ALA A 79 -7.17 7.15 -1.24
CA ALA A 79 -8.09 6.04 -1.03
C ALA A 79 -8.60 6.08 0.42
N PRO A 80 -9.79 6.63 0.70
CA PRO A 80 -10.37 6.59 2.03
C PRO A 80 -10.75 5.14 2.40
N ILE A 81 -10.56 4.79 3.67
CA ILE A 81 -10.80 3.44 4.19
C ILE A 81 -11.62 3.55 5.46
N THR A 82 -12.68 2.75 5.56
CA THR A 82 -13.41 2.51 6.81
C THR A 82 -13.22 1.06 7.23
N GLN A 83 -12.94 0.83 8.51
CA GLN A 83 -12.70 -0.50 9.05
C GLN A 83 -13.76 -0.84 10.09
N SER A 84 -14.48 -1.95 9.91
CA SER A 84 -15.43 -2.48 10.89
C SER A 84 -15.25 -3.98 11.06
N THR A 85 -15.46 -4.49 12.26
CA THR A 85 -15.59 -5.94 12.48
C THR A 85 -17.05 -6.32 12.30
N THR A 86 -17.33 -7.27 11.41
CA THR A 86 -18.69 -7.72 11.10
C THR A 86 -18.72 -9.24 11.05
N GLU A 87 -19.80 -9.84 11.54
CA GLU A 87 -20.01 -11.28 11.41
C GLU A 87 -20.50 -11.59 10.00
N VAL A 88 -19.74 -12.41 9.28
CA VAL A 88 -20.14 -12.97 7.99
C VAL A 88 -20.80 -14.30 8.27
N VAL A 89 -22.06 -14.43 7.86
CA VAL A 89 -22.84 -15.67 8.00
C VAL A 89 -23.00 -16.31 6.63
N ALA A 90 -22.56 -17.56 6.50
CA ALA A 90 -22.73 -18.35 5.30
C ALA A 90 -23.24 -19.75 5.67
N GLY A 91 -24.45 -20.09 5.24
CA GLY A 91 -25.10 -21.34 5.63
C GLY A 91 -25.35 -21.40 7.14
N GLY A 92 -24.76 -22.40 7.81
CA GLY A 92 -24.88 -22.61 9.26
C GLY A 92 -23.68 -22.13 10.09
N GLU A 93 -22.71 -21.48 9.46
CA GLU A 93 -21.49 -20.99 10.12
C GLU A 93 -21.48 -19.45 10.16
N ASN A 94 -21.02 -18.89 11.28
CA ASN A 94 -20.76 -17.46 11.45
C ASN A 94 -19.29 -17.25 11.82
N VAL A 95 -18.64 -16.29 11.15
CA VAL A 95 -17.25 -15.92 11.42
C VAL A 95 -17.16 -14.41 11.58
N GLY A 96 -16.54 -13.96 12.67
CA GLY A 96 -16.18 -12.57 12.84
C GLY A 96 -15.04 -12.21 11.89
N CYS A 97 -15.32 -11.37 10.90
CA CYS A 97 -14.35 -10.94 9.90
C CYS A 97 -14.10 -9.44 10.03
N LEU A 98 -12.88 -9.04 9.68
CA LEU A 98 -12.58 -7.63 9.50
C LEU A 98 -13.02 -7.20 8.10
N THR A 99 -13.93 -6.23 8.04
CA THR A 99 -14.46 -5.66 6.81
C THR A 99 -13.86 -4.27 6.58
N LEU A 100 -13.39 -4.04 5.36
CA LEU A 100 -12.84 -2.77 4.91
C LEU A 100 -13.76 -2.19 3.83
N GLY A 101 -14.30 -1.00 4.07
CA GLY A 101 -14.92 -0.18 3.05
C GLY A 101 -13.84 0.65 2.37
N VAL A 102 -13.67 0.49 1.06
CA VAL A 102 -12.62 1.13 0.26
C VAL A 102 -13.19 1.67 -1.05
N THR A 103 -12.49 2.61 -1.66
CA THR A 103 -12.80 3.11 -3.01
C THR A 103 -11.98 2.37 -4.09
N VAL A 104 -12.28 2.59 -5.37
CA VAL A 104 -11.61 1.91 -6.50
C VAL A 104 -10.11 2.24 -6.52
N GLU A 105 -9.75 3.45 -6.11
CA GLU A 105 -8.36 3.94 -6.04
C GLU A 105 -7.50 3.11 -5.09
N TYR A 106 -8.11 2.43 -4.11
CA TYR A 106 -7.40 1.56 -3.17
C TYR A 106 -6.58 0.48 -3.88
N GLN A 107 -7.06 -0.02 -5.02
CA GLN A 107 -6.32 -1.00 -5.82
C GLN A 107 -4.95 -0.48 -6.25
N TYR A 108 -4.90 0.76 -6.71
CA TYR A 108 -3.68 1.38 -7.22
C TYR A 108 -2.81 1.93 -6.10
N VAL A 109 -3.41 2.54 -5.07
CA VAL A 109 -2.68 3.10 -3.93
C VAL A 109 -1.96 1.99 -3.17
N ARG A 110 -2.62 0.86 -2.89
CA ARG A 110 -2.02 -0.25 -2.15
C ARG A 110 -1.37 -1.33 -3.01
N ASN A 111 -1.31 -1.16 -4.33
CA ASN A 111 -0.92 -2.22 -5.28
C ASN A 111 -1.67 -3.54 -4.98
N PHE A 112 -2.97 -3.46 -4.71
CA PHE A 112 -3.77 -4.61 -4.34
C PHE A 112 -4.05 -5.47 -5.57
N GLU A 113 -3.43 -6.65 -5.63
CA GLU A 113 -3.63 -7.60 -6.72
C GLU A 113 -4.86 -8.47 -6.44
N THR A 114 -5.80 -8.48 -7.40
CA THR A 114 -7.00 -9.31 -7.31
C THR A 114 -6.68 -10.69 -7.88
N GLU A 115 -6.66 -11.70 -7.02
CA GLU A 115 -6.35 -13.08 -7.41
C GLU A 115 -7.39 -13.64 -8.40
N GLN A 116 -8.67 -13.35 -8.17
CA GLN A 116 -9.78 -13.86 -8.97
C GLN A 116 -10.88 -12.81 -9.14
N GLY A 117 -11.40 -12.71 -10.36
CA GLY A 117 -12.46 -11.76 -10.70
C GLY A 117 -11.92 -10.35 -11.01
N ASN A 118 -12.78 -9.35 -10.79
CA ASN A 118 -12.41 -7.94 -10.94
C ASN A 118 -12.48 -7.26 -9.57
N PHE A 119 -11.65 -6.24 -9.38
CA PHE A 119 -11.80 -5.36 -8.23
C PHE A 119 -13.12 -4.58 -8.31
N ILE A 120 -13.50 -3.93 -7.21
CA ILE A 120 -14.71 -3.11 -7.17
C ILE A 120 -14.69 -2.06 -8.29
N SER A 121 -15.81 -1.90 -8.97
CA SER A 121 -16.03 -0.90 -10.02
C SER A 121 -17.22 -0.04 -9.62
N GLY A 122 -17.08 1.28 -9.77
CA GLY A 122 -18.09 2.29 -9.44
C GLY A 122 -18.87 2.74 -10.66
#